data_AF-A0ABD5UDE3-F1
#
_entry.id   AF-A0ABD5UDE3-F1
#
_cell.length_a   1.000
_cell.length_b   1.000
_cell.length_c   1.000
_cell.angle_alpha   90.00
_cell.angle_beta   90.00
_cell.angle_gamma   90.00
#
_symmetry.space_group_name_H-M   'P 1'
#
loop_
_entity.id
_entity.type
_entity.pdbx_description
1 polymer ?
#
loop_
_entity_poly.entity_id
_entity_poly.type
_entity_poly.pdbx_seq_one_letter_code
_entity_poly.pdbx_strand_id
1 'polypeptide(L)'
;MALLQSVVPEVGGWVTFGLVLLVPGVAATALCAPFLAAKRVRSLFAALPPEGSPVTTYALVGVGLSLPYVGGVLWVLASVDSAGGAWGNALLTLALLLGVLYTVGCPVVGVLALPRVGVDWDPTGYGWSTWVLLGAAGGWYATLFAVPLVVLGIVLALPGGY
;
A
#
# COMPACT_ATOMS: atom_id res chain seq x y z
N MET A 1 -28.66 -12.78 -26.50
CA MET A 1 -27.37 -13.18 -27.09
C MET A 1 -26.46 -11.97 -27.33
N ALA A 2 -26.89 -10.94 -28.07
CA ALA A 2 -26.08 -9.74 -28.36
C ALA A 2 -25.58 -8.97 -27.12
N LEU A 3 -26.42 -8.78 -26.11
CA LEU A 3 -26.04 -8.15 -24.82
C LEU A 3 -24.95 -8.91 -24.07
N LEU A 4 -24.95 -10.25 -24.13
CA LEU A 4 -23.91 -11.07 -23.49
C LEU A 4 -22.58 -10.97 -24.25
N GLN A 5 -22.63 -10.81 -25.58
CA GLN A 5 -21.42 -10.65 -26.41
C GLN A 5 -20.73 -9.30 -26.23
N SER A 6 -21.45 -8.24 -25.86
CA SER A 6 -20.85 -6.93 -25.54
C SER A 6 -20.38 -6.83 -24.08
N VAL A 7 -21.12 -7.44 -23.13
CA VAL A 7 -20.80 -7.35 -21.69
C VAL A 7 -19.59 -8.19 -21.30
N VAL A 8 -19.43 -9.40 -21.86
CA VAL A 8 -18.28 -10.28 -21.53
C VAL A 8 -16.91 -9.64 -21.81
N PRO A 9 -16.62 -9.04 -22.97
CA PRO A 9 -15.33 -8.40 -23.22
C PRO A 9 -15.13 -7.13 -22.37
N GLU A 10 -16.20 -6.39 -22.09
CA GLU A 10 -16.15 -5.20 -21.23
C GLU A 10 -15.81 -5.58 -19.78
N VAL A 11 -16.51 -6.56 -19.21
CA VAL A 11 -16.22 -7.12 -17.88
C VAL A 11 -14.80 -7.70 -17.84
N GLY A 12 -14.40 -8.43 -18.89
CA GLY A 12 -13.05 -8.95 -19.02
C GLY A 12 -11.98 -7.85 -18.99
N GLY A 13 -12.24 -6.71 -19.65
CA GLY A 13 -11.39 -5.52 -19.63
C GLY A 13 -11.25 -4.93 -18.23
N TRP A 14 -12.36 -4.72 -17.53
CA TRP A 14 -12.36 -4.19 -16.15
C TRP A 14 -11.67 -5.12 -15.15
N VAL A 15 -11.90 -6.43 -15.26
CA VAL A 15 -11.22 -7.42 -14.42
C VAL A 15 -9.72 -7.40 -14.68
N THR A 16 -9.31 -7.38 -15.95
CA THR A 16 -7.88 -7.33 -16.32
C THR A 16 -7.23 -6.05 -15.82
N PHE A 17 -7.89 -4.90 -15.98
CA PHE A 17 -7.44 -3.62 -15.45
C PHE A 17 -7.26 -3.68 -13.93
N GLY A 18 -8.26 -4.18 -13.21
CA GLY A 18 -8.19 -4.36 -11.77
C GLY A 18 -7.03 -5.28 -11.34
N LEU A 19 -6.82 -6.39 -12.05
CA LEU A 19 -5.72 -7.31 -11.77
C LEU A 19 -4.34 -6.66 -11.98
N VAL A 20 -4.17 -5.88 -13.06
CA VAL A 20 -2.92 -5.16 -13.33
C VAL A 20 -2.63 -4.14 -12.22
N LEU A 21 -3.66 -3.46 -11.71
CA LEU A 21 -3.50 -2.51 -10.60
C LEU A 21 -3.06 -3.16 -9.28
N LEU A 22 -3.28 -4.47 -9.09
CA LEU A 22 -2.83 -5.19 -7.90
C LEU A 22 -1.36 -5.63 -7.98
N VAL A 23 -0.76 -5.67 -9.19
CA VAL A 23 0.63 -6.14 -9.39
C VAL A 23 1.64 -5.40 -8.51
N PRO A 24 1.62 -4.05 -8.38
CA PRO A 24 2.50 -3.34 -7.47
C PRO A 24 2.32 -3.77 -6.01
N GLY A 25 1.08 -4.00 -5.58
CA GLY A 25 0.77 -4.50 -4.23
C GLY A 25 1.32 -5.89 -3.97
N VAL A 26 1.19 -6.80 -4.94
CA VAL A 26 1.76 -8.15 -4.86
C VAL A 26 3.28 -8.09 -4.77
N ALA A 27 3.93 -7.30 -5.63
CA ALA A 27 5.38 -7.12 -5.63
C ALA A 27 5.87 -6.54 -4.29
N ALA A 28 5.24 -5.47 -3.80
CA ALA A 28 5.60 -4.86 -2.52
C ALA A 28 5.43 -5.85 -1.35
N THR A 29 4.35 -6.62 -1.35
CA THR A 29 4.10 -7.67 -0.36
C THR A 29 5.17 -8.75 -0.41
N ALA A 30 5.58 -9.20 -1.59
CA ALA A 30 6.64 -10.18 -1.72
C ALA A 30 7.99 -9.63 -1.20
N LEU A 31 8.32 -8.40 -1.56
CA LEU A 31 9.57 -7.73 -1.14
C LEU A 31 9.60 -7.39 0.36
N CYS A 32 8.45 -7.33 1.02
CA CYS A 32 8.37 -7.16 2.48
C CYS A 32 8.40 -8.48 3.25
N ALA A 33 8.42 -9.64 2.57
CA ALA A 33 8.40 -10.95 3.22
C ALA A 33 9.52 -11.18 4.25
N PRO A 34 10.74 -10.61 4.11
CA PRO A 34 11.78 -10.74 5.15
C PRO A 34 11.34 -10.29 6.55
N PHE A 35 10.39 -9.35 6.68
CA PHE A 35 9.87 -8.93 7.99
C PHE A 35 9.10 -10.05 8.72
N LEU A 36 8.62 -11.07 8.01
CA LEU A 36 8.02 -12.28 8.60
C LEU A 36 9.04 -13.16 9.35
N ALA A 37 10.33 -12.86 9.26
CA ALA A 37 11.33 -13.47 10.14
C ALA A 37 11.09 -13.08 11.61
N ALA A 38 10.56 -11.88 11.86
CA ALA A 38 10.25 -11.40 13.20
C ALA A 38 8.99 -12.11 13.75
N LYS A 39 9.14 -12.77 14.91
CA LYS A 39 8.02 -13.45 15.60
C LYS A 39 6.84 -12.51 15.85
N ARG A 40 7.10 -11.25 16.20
CA ARG A 40 6.07 -10.23 16.45
C ARG A 40 5.23 -9.91 15.22
N VAL A 41 5.86 -9.78 14.06
CA VAL A 41 5.15 -9.53 12.79
C VAL A 41 4.30 -10.72 12.40
N ARG A 42 4.80 -11.96 12.58
CA ARG A 42 3.96 -13.15 12.36
C ARG A 42 2.79 -13.23 13.33
N SER A 43 3.01 -12.85 14.58
CA SER A 43 1.97 -12.78 15.61
C SER A 43 0.87 -11.79 15.22
N LEU A 44 1.25 -10.59 14.74
CA LEU A 44 0.32 -9.62 14.18
C LEU A 44 -0.59 -10.23 13.11
N PHE A 45 -0.02 -10.88 12.09
CA PHE A 45 -0.81 -11.45 11.01
C PHE A 45 -1.60 -12.71 11.43
N ALA A 46 -1.16 -13.45 12.43
CA ALA A 46 -1.92 -14.58 12.98
C ALA A 46 -3.14 -14.13 13.80
N ALA A 47 -3.06 -12.96 14.43
CA ALA A 47 -4.13 -12.36 15.23
C ALA A 47 -5.19 -11.61 14.39
N LEU A 48 -4.90 -11.35 13.12
CA LEU A 48 -5.81 -10.67 12.21
C LEU A 48 -6.68 -11.68 11.44
N PRO A 49 -7.97 -11.36 11.17
CA PRO A 49 -8.83 -12.20 10.33
C PRO A 49 -8.29 -12.33 8.89
N PRO A 50 -8.33 -13.53 8.27
CA PRO A 50 -8.75 -14.83 8.81
C PRO A 50 -7.75 -15.41 9.83
N GLU A 51 -8.22 -15.66 11.05
CA GLU A 51 -7.39 -16.10 12.18
C GLU A 51 -6.71 -17.44 11.90
N GLY A 52 -5.48 -17.59 12.40
CA GLY A 52 -4.72 -18.84 12.27
C GLY A 52 -4.10 -19.09 10.89
N SER A 53 -4.29 -18.20 9.91
CA SER A 53 -3.62 -18.26 8.61
C SER A 53 -2.73 -17.03 8.35
N PRO A 54 -1.55 -16.93 8.99
CA PRO A 54 -0.70 -15.74 8.90
C PRO A 54 -0.23 -15.43 7.48
N VAL A 55 -0.08 -16.45 6.61
CA VAL A 55 0.32 -16.24 5.21
C VAL A 55 -0.82 -15.61 4.41
N THR A 56 -2.05 -16.10 4.58
CA THR A 56 -3.22 -15.53 3.91
C THR A 56 -3.45 -14.09 4.38
N THR A 57 -3.43 -13.86 5.69
CA THR A 57 -3.62 -12.51 6.24
C THR A 57 -2.50 -11.58 5.83
N TYR A 58 -1.25 -12.04 5.81
CA TYR A 58 -0.13 -11.28 5.26
C TYR A 58 -0.35 -10.87 3.81
N ALA A 59 -0.76 -11.81 2.95
CA ALA A 59 -1.00 -11.54 1.55
C ALA A 59 -2.15 -10.54 1.35
N LEU A 60 -3.27 -10.73 2.06
CA LEU A 60 -4.44 -9.85 1.97
C LEU A 60 -4.15 -8.44 2.48
N VAL A 61 -3.54 -8.32 3.66
CA VAL A 61 -3.19 -7.02 4.23
C VAL A 61 -2.11 -6.35 3.39
N GLY A 62 -1.05 -7.07 3.02
CA GLY A 62 0.04 -6.53 2.20
C GLY A 62 -0.45 -6.02 0.85
N VAL A 63 -1.32 -6.76 0.15
CA VAL A 63 -1.87 -6.31 -1.14
C VAL A 63 -2.88 -5.18 -0.92
N GLY A 64 -3.76 -5.29 0.07
CA GLY A 64 -4.76 -4.26 0.40
C GLY A 64 -4.13 -2.93 0.81
N LEU A 65 -2.96 -2.97 1.45
CA LEU A 65 -2.15 -1.80 1.77
C LEU A 65 -1.63 -1.06 0.52
N SER A 66 -1.76 -1.59 -0.70
CA SER A 66 -1.41 -0.83 -1.92
C SER A 66 -2.52 0.10 -2.39
N LEU A 67 -3.76 -0.10 -1.91
CA LEU A 67 -4.95 0.61 -2.41
C LEU A 67 -4.85 2.13 -2.26
N PRO A 68 -4.33 2.71 -1.16
CA PRO A 68 -4.15 4.16 -1.07
C PRO A 68 -3.19 4.73 -2.12
N TYR A 69 -2.12 4.00 -2.47
CA TYR A 69 -1.19 4.41 -3.54
C TYR A 69 -1.86 4.34 -4.91
N VAL A 70 -2.49 3.21 -5.23
CA VAL A 70 -3.19 3.02 -6.51
C VAL A 70 -4.31 4.04 -6.67
N GLY A 71 -5.19 4.14 -5.67
CA GLY A 71 -6.29 5.09 -5.67
C GLY A 71 -5.82 6.54 -5.72
N GLY A 72 -4.75 6.88 -5.00
CA GLY A 72 -4.15 8.21 -5.04
C GLY A 72 -3.59 8.58 -6.42
N VAL A 73 -2.89 7.66 -7.09
CA VAL A 73 -2.38 7.89 -8.45
C VAL A 73 -3.54 8.08 -9.44
N LEU A 74 -4.55 7.19 -9.40
CA LEU A 74 -5.73 7.33 -10.24
C LEU A 74 -6.47 8.65 -9.99
N TRP A 75 -6.55 9.07 -8.73
CA TRP A 75 -7.13 10.34 -8.35
C TRP A 75 -6.36 11.52 -8.95
N VAL A 76 -5.03 11.53 -8.85
CA VAL A 76 -4.19 12.58 -9.45
C VAL A 76 -4.43 12.67 -10.96
N LEU A 77 -4.39 11.52 -11.65
CA LEU A 77 -4.59 11.46 -13.10
C LEU A 77 -5.99 11.92 -13.53
N ALA A 78 -7.01 11.70 -12.70
CA ALA A 78 -8.38 12.08 -13.00
C ALA A 78 -8.75 13.53 -12.63
N SER A 79 -8.02 14.16 -11.70
CA SER A 79 -8.43 15.42 -11.08
C SER A 79 -7.46 16.58 -11.27
N VAL A 80 -6.19 16.30 -11.59
CA VAL A 80 -5.16 17.34 -11.74
C VAL A 80 -4.91 17.60 -13.22
N ASP A 81 -4.94 18.87 -13.61
CA ASP A 81 -4.56 19.28 -14.97
C ASP A 81 -3.08 18.97 -15.21
N SER A 82 -2.73 18.47 -16.41
CA SER A 82 -1.35 18.04 -16.69
C SER A 82 -0.41 19.20 -17.02
N ALA A 83 -0.87 20.45 -17.11
CA ALA A 83 -0.01 21.57 -17.51
C ALA A 83 1.10 21.89 -16.50
N GLY A 84 2.26 22.27 -17.03
CA GLY A 84 3.23 23.14 -16.35
C GLY A 84 3.80 22.67 -15.01
N GLY A 85 3.78 21.37 -14.70
CA GLY A 85 4.43 20.80 -13.52
C GLY A 85 3.48 20.02 -12.61
N ALA A 86 2.17 20.14 -12.86
CA ALA A 86 1.16 19.86 -11.88
C ALA A 86 1.04 18.36 -11.51
N TRP A 87 1.11 17.45 -12.49
CA TRP A 87 1.16 16.01 -12.18
C TRP A 87 2.40 15.64 -11.39
N GLY A 88 3.56 16.18 -11.76
CA GLY A 88 4.80 15.91 -11.04
C GLY A 88 4.71 16.30 -9.56
N ASN A 89 4.26 17.53 -9.30
CA ASN A 89 4.07 18.04 -7.94
C ASN A 89 3.00 17.27 -7.15
N ALA A 90 1.90 16.87 -7.79
CA ALA A 90 0.83 16.11 -7.15
C ALA A 90 1.30 14.70 -6.76
N LEU A 91 2.05 14.01 -7.63
CA LEU A 91 2.61 12.68 -7.34
C LEU A 91 3.66 12.74 -6.23
N LEU A 92 4.52 13.77 -6.20
CA LEU A 92 5.47 14.00 -5.11
C LEU A 92 4.76 14.21 -3.76
N THR A 93 3.70 15.03 -3.77
CA THR A 93 2.87 15.27 -2.59
C THR A 93 2.21 13.98 -2.10
N LEU A 94 1.63 13.20 -3.02
CA LEU A 94 1.03 11.90 -2.71
C LEU A 94 2.05 10.94 -2.08
N ALA A 95 3.23 10.82 -2.68
CA ALA A 95 4.30 9.96 -2.20
C ALA A 95 4.75 10.34 -0.79
N LEU A 96 4.88 11.64 -0.49
CA LEU A 96 5.23 12.14 0.84
C LEU A 96 4.13 11.83 1.87
N LEU A 97 2.87 12.16 1.56
CA LEU A 97 1.75 11.97 2.48
C LEU A 97 1.55 10.49 2.83
N LEU A 98 1.56 9.61 1.83
CA LEU A 98 1.46 8.18 2.05
C LEU A 98 2.73 7.63 2.71
N GLY A 99 3.91 8.15 2.37
CA GLY A 99 5.15 7.81 3.07
C GLY A 99 5.05 8.01 4.59
N VAL A 100 4.57 9.18 5.00
CA VAL A 100 4.34 9.50 6.42
C VAL A 100 3.23 8.61 7.01
N LEU A 101 2.12 8.45 6.30
CA LEU A 101 0.98 7.64 6.75
C LEU A 101 1.40 6.20 7.05
N TYR A 102 2.27 5.60 6.24
CA TYR A 102 2.67 4.20 6.46
C TYR A 102 3.79 4.09 7.49
N THR A 103 4.73 5.03 7.49
CA THR A 103 5.86 5.01 8.44
C THR A 103 5.40 5.29 9.87
N VAL A 104 4.38 6.14 10.06
CA VAL A 104 3.87 6.55 11.38
C VAL A 104 2.50 5.92 11.67
N GLY A 105 1.60 5.92 10.70
CA GLY A 105 0.23 5.42 10.86
C GLY A 105 0.17 3.91 11.04
N CYS A 106 0.99 3.10 10.35
CA CYS A 106 1.02 1.65 10.61
C CYS A 106 1.42 1.32 12.06
N PRO A 107 2.48 1.91 12.64
CA PRO A 107 2.76 1.81 14.07
C PRO A 107 1.60 2.24 14.95
N VAL A 108 0.99 3.39 14.68
CA VAL A 108 -0.15 3.90 15.47
C VAL A 108 -1.32 2.91 15.43
N VAL A 109 -1.69 2.39 14.26
CA VAL A 109 -2.76 1.41 14.13
C VAL A 109 -2.39 0.11 14.86
N GLY A 110 -1.19 -0.41 14.63
CA GLY A 110 -0.74 -1.67 15.22
C GLY A 110 -0.63 -1.62 16.74
N VAL A 111 -0.13 -0.53 17.30
CA VAL A 111 0.14 -0.39 18.74
C VAL A 111 -1.05 0.17 19.50
N LEU A 112 -1.82 1.09 18.91
CA LEU A 112 -2.89 1.80 19.60
C LEU A 112 -4.28 1.34 19.17
N ALA A 113 -4.55 1.20 17.88
CA ALA A 113 -5.90 0.89 17.42
C ALA A 113 -6.27 -0.59 17.60
N LEU A 114 -5.39 -1.51 17.17
CA LEU A 114 -5.66 -2.95 17.22
C LEU A 114 -5.96 -3.47 18.63
N PRO A 115 -5.20 -3.12 19.69
CA PRO A 115 -5.50 -3.59 21.03
C PRO A 115 -6.85 -3.07 21.56
N ARG A 116 -7.26 -1.87 21.15
CA ARG A 116 -8.54 -1.27 21.55
C ARG A 116 -9.74 -1.96 20.91
N VAL A 117 -9.55 -2.68 19.80
CA VAL A 117 -10.59 -3.49 19.16
C VAL A 117 -10.46 -4.98 19.49
N GLY A 118 -9.66 -5.33 20.51
CA GLY A 118 -9.52 -6.70 21.02
C GLY A 118 -8.46 -7.55 20.33
N VAL A 119 -7.68 -6.98 19.40
CA VAL A 119 -6.59 -7.67 18.71
C VAL A 119 -5.27 -7.42 19.46
N ASP A 120 -5.02 -8.24 20.48
CA ASP A 120 -3.72 -8.29 21.15
C ASP A 120 -2.78 -9.25 20.42
N TRP A 121 -1.65 -8.73 19.96
CA TRP A 121 -0.74 -9.45 19.08
C TRP A 121 0.72 -9.33 19.46
N ASP A 122 1.09 -8.37 20.32
CA ASP A 122 2.48 -8.16 20.71
C ASP A 122 2.74 -8.76 22.10
N PRO A 123 3.35 -9.96 22.18
CA PRO A 123 3.64 -10.60 23.46
C PRO A 123 4.69 -9.84 24.29
N THR A 124 5.32 -8.80 23.73
CA THR A 124 6.31 -7.98 24.42
C THR A 124 5.76 -6.68 25.00
N GLY A 125 4.45 -6.48 24.93
CA GLY A 125 3.78 -5.36 25.59
C GLY A 125 3.98 -4.01 24.89
N TYR A 126 4.10 -4.00 23.56
CA TYR A 126 4.04 -2.78 22.75
C TYR A 126 5.16 -1.75 23.02
N GLY A 127 6.34 -2.22 23.43
CA GLY A 127 7.48 -1.36 23.72
C GLY A 127 8.06 -0.65 22.50
N TRP A 128 9.05 0.23 22.73
CA TRP A 128 9.71 1.01 21.67
C TRP A 128 10.23 0.18 20.48
N SER A 129 10.74 -1.02 20.75
CA SER A 129 11.20 -1.94 19.69
C SER A 129 10.09 -2.34 18.72
N THR A 130 8.83 -2.38 19.16
CA THR A 130 7.66 -2.66 18.31
C THR A 130 7.33 -1.48 17.41
N TRP A 131 7.41 -0.25 17.93
CA TRP A 131 7.28 0.96 17.13
C TRP A 131 8.33 1.04 16.02
N VAL A 132 9.59 0.77 16.35
CA VAL A 132 10.69 0.75 15.37
C VAL A 132 10.47 -0.34 14.32
N LEU A 133 10.06 -1.54 14.73
CA LEU A 133 9.80 -2.65 13.81
C LEU A 133 8.67 -2.33 12.83
N LEU A 134 7.54 -1.82 13.32
CA LEU A 134 6.41 -1.43 12.47
C LEU A 134 6.73 -0.22 11.60
N GLY A 135 7.49 0.75 12.13
CA GLY A 135 7.91 1.92 11.38
C GLY A 135 8.88 1.56 10.27
N ALA A 136 9.82 0.65 10.54
CA ALA A 136 10.73 0.11 9.52
C ALA A 136 9.99 -0.71 8.46
N ALA A 137 9.05 -1.57 8.86
CA ALA A 137 8.24 -2.35 7.93
C ALA A 137 7.34 -1.46 7.07
N GLY A 138 6.62 -0.53 7.69
CA GLY A 138 5.74 0.43 7.01
C GLY A 138 6.52 1.39 6.12
N GLY A 139 7.67 1.90 6.58
CA GLY A 139 8.55 2.76 5.81
C GLY A 139 9.19 2.03 4.62
N TRP A 140 9.63 0.78 4.79
CA TRP A 140 10.12 -0.04 3.68
C TRP A 140 9.02 -0.28 2.64
N TYR A 141 7.84 -0.70 3.08
CA TYR A 141 6.69 -0.88 2.20
C TYR A 141 6.38 0.39 1.42
N ALA A 142 6.29 1.54 2.11
CA ALA A 142 6.04 2.83 1.49
C ALA A 142 7.12 3.23 0.47
N THR A 143 8.39 2.96 0.77
CA THR A 143 9.53 3.26 -0.11
C THR A 143 9.40 2.56 -1.47
N LEU A 144 8.88 1.31 -1.49
CA LEU A 144 8.69 0.55 -2.73
C LEU A 144 7.71 1.22 -3.71
N PHE A 145 6.78 2.05 -3.20
CA PHE A 145 5.88 2.85 -4.03
C PHE A 145 6.39 4.27 -4.21
N ALA A 146 6.88 4.89 -3.14
CA ALA A 146 7.30 6.28 -3.14
C ALA A 146 8.47 6.52 -4.08
N VAL A 147 9.47 5.62 -4.15
CA VAL A 147 10.64 5.82 -5.02
C VAL A 147 10.25 5.91 -6.50
N PRO A 148 9.50 4.95 -7.09
CA PRO A 148 9.00 5.09 -8.46
C PRO A 148 8.18 6.36 -8.69
N LEU A 149 7.29 6.71 -7.75
CA LEU A 149 6.44 7.91 -7.87
C LEU A 149 7.24 9.21 -7.78
N VAL A 150 8.28 9.26 -6.94
CA VAL A 150 9.17 10.40 -6.82
C VAL A 150 10.01 10.57 -8.09
N VAL A 151 10.57 9.47 -8.62
CA VAL A 151 11.31 9.50 -9.88
C VAL A 151 10.42 10.01 -11.01
N LEU A 152 9.22 9.43 -11.17
CA LEU A 152 8.24 9.88 -12.16
C LEU A 152 7.84 11.34 -11.94
N GLY A 153 7.58 11.72 -10.70
CA GLY A 153 7.16 13.07 -10.33
C GLY A 153 8.22 14.11 -10.66
N ILE A 154 9.50 13.83 -10.40
CA ILE A 154 10.62 14.69 -10.77
C ILE A 154 10.71 14.83 -12.29
N VAL A 155 10.67 13.72 -13.04
CA VAL A 155 10.75 13.76 -14.51
C VAL A 155 9.64 14.61 -15.10
N LEU A 156 8.41 14.48 -14.58
CA LEU A 156 7.26 15.26 -15.00
C LEU A 156 7.37 16.73 -14.58
N ALA A 157 7.95 17.05 -13.43
CA ALA A 157 8.09 18.43 -12.95
C ALA A 157 9.17 19.24 -13.67
N LEU A 158 10.09 18.60 -14.42
CA LEU A 158 11.14 19.28 -15.17
C LEU A 158 10.58 20.07 -16.37
N PRO A 159 11.28 21.13 -16.83
CA PRO A 159 10.89 21.85 -18.04
C PRO A 159 10.86 20.90 -19.25
N GLY A 160 9.67 20.70 -19.83
CA GLY A 160 9.44 19.76 -20.94
C GLY A 160 8.94 18.36 -20.52
N GLY A 161 8.82 18.09 -19.22
CA GLY A 161 7.84 17.11 -18.74
C GLY A 161 6.47 17.72 -18.97
N TYR A 162 5.64 17.06 -19.80
CA TYR A 162 4.43 17.52 -20.54
C TYR A 162 4.58 18.76 -21.43
#